data_AF-A0AAN8R0W9-F1
#
_entry.id   AF-A0AAN8R0W9-F1
#
_cell.length_a   1.000
_cell.length_b   1.000
_cell.length_c   1.000
_cell.angle_alpha   90.00
_cell.angle_beta   90.00
_cell.angle_gamma   90.00
#
_symmetry.space_group_name_H-M   'P 1'
#
loop_
_entity.id
_entity.type
_entity.pdbx_description
1 polymer ?
#
loop_
_entity_poly.entity_id
_entity_poly.type
_entity_poly.pdbx_seq_one_letter_code
_entity_poly.pdbx_strand_id
1 'polypeptide(L)'
;MVGDYCPISGDNTDMHSQRNSKSGLSCKMVLQAVGKVLRKSKTKPNGKKPPAEEKKQYLEAEFTKVRVVDFDLKELVVLPREIDLNEWLASNTTTFFNLINLQYSTISEFCTGDTCQAMTACNTIYYWYDERGKKTKCTAPQYVDFVMSLVQKLVTDEDIFPTKYGKEFPNAFEALIKKICRYLFHVLAHLFWAHFKETVALDLQGHLNTLYAHFIVFVREFNLVDPKETCIMDDLSEILCAPAPPAPAAPSSPTSAPSPSSHNHVTER
;
A
#
# COMPACT_ATOMS: atom_id res chain seq x y z
N MET A 1 -64.08 -19.18 40.51
CA MET A 1 -63.12 -18.99 41.61
C MET A 1 -62.16 -17.91 41.12
N VAL A 2 -62.50 -16.63 41.27
CA VAL A 2 -62.15 -15.75 42.42
C VAL A 2 -60.62 -15.70 42.57
N GLY A 3 -59.92 -14.57 42.48
CA GLY A 3 -60.30 -13.16 42.37
C GLY A 3 -59.05 -12.29 42.61
N ASP A 4 -59.22 -11.01 42.30
CA ASP A 4 -58.29 -9.87 42.25
C ASP A 4 -57.38 -9.59 43.48
N TYR A 5 -56.36 -8.73 43.33
CA TYR A 5 -56.28 -7.38 43.93
C TYR A 5 -54.91 -6.69 43.68
N CYS A 6 -54.97 -5.52 43.02
CA CYS A 6 -54.06 -4.36 43.19
C CYS A 6 -54.78 -3.36 44.15
N PRO A 7 -54.37 -2.11 44.47
CA PRO A 7 -53.11 -1.33 44.31
C PRO A 7 -52.79 -0.42 45.57
N ILE A 8 -51.97 0.65 45.42
CA ILE A 8 -52.00 2.02 46.08
C ILE A 8 -50.55 2.52 46.39
N SER A 9 -50.00 3.46 45.61
CA SER A 9 -49.95 4.96 45.75
C SER A 9 -48.83 5.45 46.69
N GLY A 10 -47.86 6.23 46.20
CA GLY A 10 -47.83 7.72 46.24
C GLY A 10 -46.93 8.18 47.41
N ASP A 11 -46.19 9.28 47.45
CA ASP A 11 -46.05 10.45 46.59
C ASP A 11 -44.81 11.27 47.05
N ASN A 12 -44.27 12.07 46.12
CA ASN A 12 -43.54 13.36 46.22
C ASN A 12 -42.76 13.80 47.47
N THR A 13 -41.51 14.26 47.26
CA THR A 13 -41.10 15.71 47.14
C THR A 13 -39.57 15.80 47.30
N ASP A 14 -38.78 16.27 46.33
CA ASP A 14 -38.55 17.64 45.81
C ASP A 14 -37.55 18.48 46.62
N MET A 15 -36.49 18.96 45.93
CA MET A 15 -36.01 20.36 45.85
C MET A 15 -34.48 20.54 45.78
N HIS A 16 -34.09 21.08 44.61
CA HIS A 16 -33.11 22.15 44.36
C HIS A 16 -31.61 21.90 44.67
N SER A 17 -30.67 22.31 43.82
CA SER A 17 -30.55 23.56 43.06
C SER A 17 -29.59 23.31 41.87
N GLN A 18 -29.98 23.48 40.61
CA GLN A 18 -30.08 24.70 39.80
C GLN A 18 -28.76 25.18 39.14
N ARG A 19 -28.89 25.39 37.81
CA ARG A 19 -28.19 26.28 36.86
C ARG A 19 -27.00 25.73 36.05
N ASN A 20 -27.15 25.44 34.74
CA ASN A 20 -27.18 26.33 33.54
C ASN A 20 -25.98 27.29 33.47
N SER A 21 -25.31 27.59 32.35
CA SER A 21 -25.34 27.13 30.95
C SER A 21 -24.27 27.93 30.19
N LYS A 22 -23.78 27.41 29.06
CA LYS A 22 -23.30 28.13 27.86
C LYS A 22 -22.06 29.04 27.98
N SER A 23 -21.04 28.75 27.17
CA SER A 23 -20.72 29.55 25.97
C SER A 23 -19.43 29.03 25.33
N GLY A 24 -19.45 28.84 24.01
CA GLY A 24 -18.24 28.69 23.20
C GLY A 24 -17.64 30.05 22.87
N LEU A 25 -16.37 30.04 22.44
CA LEU A 25 -15.59 31.07 21.74
C LEU A 25 -14.16 30.51 21.69
N SER A 26 -13.27 30.73 20.73
CA SER A 26 -13.28 31.22 19.34
C SER A 26 -11.80 31.18 18.96
N CYS A 27 -11.47 30.72 17.76
CA CYS A 27 -10.15 30.92 17.17
C CYS A 27 -9.88 32.43 17.01
N LYS A 28 -8.73 32.94 17.47
CA LYS A 28 -8.01 34.12 16.94
C LYS A 28 -6.66 34.34 17.65
N MET A 29 -5.66 34.64 16.84
CA MET A 29 -4.26 34.92 17.16
C MET A 29 -4.08 36.11 18.10
N VAL A 30 -3.04 36.08 18.96
CA VAL A 30 -2.34 37.29 19.42
C VAL A 30 -0.84 37.01 19.48
N LEU A 31 -0.08 37.79 18.71
CA LEU A 31 1.38 37.90 18.68
C LEU A 31 1.90 38.83 19.80
N GLN A 32 3.20 38.71 20.10
CA GLN A 32 4.13 39.63 20.80
C GLN A 32 4.29 39.41 22.32
N ALA A 33 5.42 38.82 22.77
CA ALA A 33 6.70 39.45 23.18
C ALA A 33 6.62 40.02 24.63
N VAL A 34 7.52 39.76 25.59
CA VAL A 34 8.95 40.13 25.69
C VAL A 34 9.52 39.43 26.96
N GLY A 35 10.81 39.07 27.00
CA GLY A 35 11.49 38.87 28.30
C GLY A 35 12.75 38.01 28.30
N LYS A 36 13.87 38.56 27.85
CA LYS A 36 15.22 37.96 27.94
C LYS A 36 15.61 37.68 29.40
N VAL A 37 16.05 36.45 29.71
CA VAL A 37 17.05 36.20 30.74
C VAL A 37 18.10 35.24 30.19
N LEU A 38 19.29 35.78 29.90
CA LEU A 38 20.49 35.02 29.59
C LEU A 38 20.94 34.26 30.84
N ARG A 39 21.02 32.93 30.76
CA ARG A 39 22.05 32.15 31.46
C ARG A 39 22.89 31.43 30.42
N LYS A 40 24.14 31.89 30.31
CA LYS A 40 25.15 31.46 29.35
C LYS A 40 25.81 30.19 29.89
N SER A 41 25.31 29.00 29.52
CA SER A 41 26.06 27.75 29.67
C SER A 41 26.79 27.44 28.37
N LYS A 42 28.13 27.47 28.39
CA LYS A 42 28.97 27.07 27.25
C LYS A 42 28.83 25.56 27.02
N THR A 43 27.94 25.17 26.11
CA THR A 43 27.89 23.82 25.56
C THR A 43 28.63 23.83 24.22
N LYS A 44 29.68 23.00 24.10
CA LYS A 44 30.43 22.80 22.85
C LYS A 44 29.45 22.40 21.73
N PRO A 45 29.54 22.95 20.50
CA PRO A 45 28.76 22.43 19.39
C PRO A 45 29.43 21.12 18.97
N ASN A 46 28.95 20.00 19.50
CA ASN A 46 29.30 18.71 18.92
C ASN A 46 28.52 18.62 17.60
N GLY A 47 29.15 19.09 16.52
CA GLY A 47 28.66 18.94 15.16
C GLY A 47 28.65 17.47 14.77
N LYS A 48 27.67 16.72 15.27
CA LYS A 48 27.19 15.55 14.54
C LYS A 48 26.51 16.11 13.30
N LYS A 49 27.19 16.01 12.15
CA LYS A 49 26.48 16.09 10.87
C LYS A 49 25.22 15.22 11.00
N PRO A 50 24.03 15.70 10.60
CA PRO A 50 22.92 14.78 10.41
C PRO A 50 23.44 13.62 9.56
N PRO A 51 23.08 12.36 9.88
CA PRO A 51 23.47 11.24 9.04
C PRO A 51 23.13 11.62 7.61
N ALA A 52 24.11 11.49 6.70
CA ALA A 52 23.88 11.77 5.30
C ALA A 52 22.68 10.93 4.88
N GLU A 53 21.59 11.59 4.50
CA GLU A 53 20.40 10.91 4.03
C GLU A 53 20.83 10.10 2.81
N GLU A 54 20.80 8.77 2.95
CA GLU A 54 21.23 7.88 1.88
C GLU A 54 20.29 8.10 0.69
N LYS A 55 20.86 8.57 -0.42
CA LYS A 55 20.08 8.93 -1.62
C LYS A 55 19.33 7.69 -2.10
N LYS A 56 17.99 7.73 -2.03
CA LYS A 56 17.09 6.70 -2.57
C LYS A 56 17.18 6.67 -4.10
N GLN A 57 18.13 5.91 -4.63
CA GLN A 57 18.39 5.81 -6.08
C GLN A 57 17.13 5.41 -6.87
N TYR A 58 16.26 4.58 -6.28
CA TYR A 58 15.00 4.16 -6.91
C TYR A 58 13.98 5.29 -7.13
N LEU A 59 14.18 6.47 -6.55
CA LEU A 59 13.34 7.64 -6.80
C LEU A 59 13.83 8.51 -7.98
N GLU A 60 14.98 8.20 -8.57
CA GLU A 60 15.52 8.99 -9.66
C GLU A 60 14.63 8.88 -10.91
N ALA A 61 14.42 10.01 -11.59
CA ALA A 61 13.47 10.12 -12.70
C ALA A 61 13.80 9.21 -13.89
N GLU A 62 15.06 8.79 -14.04
CA GLU A 62 15.47 7.84 -15.06
C GLU A 62 14.93 6.43 -14.80
N PHE A 63 14.77 6.03 -13.54
CA PHE A 63 14.30 4.69 -13.19
C PHE A 63 12.78 4.63 -12.99
N THR A 64 12.18 5.67 -12.42
CA THR A 64 10.73 5.70 -12.13
C THR A 64 9.85 5.80 -13.37
N LYS A 65 10.43 6.19 -14.52
CA LYS A 65 9.77 6.18 -15.83
C LYS A 65 9.77 4.82 -16.52
N VAL A 66 10.57 3.86 -16.04
CA VAL A 66 10.70 2.55 -16.67
C VAL A 66 9.68 1.61 -16.07
N ARG A 67 8.81 1.07 -16.93
CA ARG A 67 7.82 0.03 -16.62
C ARG A 67 7.69 -0.89 -17.83
N VAL A 68 7.30 -2.14 -17.59
CA VAL A 68 7.10 -3.12 -18.68
C VAL A 68 5.90 -2.73 -19.55
N VAL A 69 4.86 -2.16 -18.93
CA VAL A 69 3.61 -1.76 -19.57
C VAL A 69 3.07 -0.53 -18.85
N ASP A 70 2.39 0.35 -19.59
CA ASP A 70 1.52 1.39 -19.02
C ASP A 70 0.10 0.83 -18.90
N PHE A 71 -0.46 0.82 -17.70
CA PHE A 71 -1.80 0.30 -17.40
C PHE A 71 -2.58 1.29 -16.56
N ASP A 72 -3.91 1.27 -16.71
CA ASP A 72 -4.78 1.81 -15.68
C ASP A 72 -4.73 0.87 -14.47
N LEU A 73 -3.91 1.26 -13.50
CA LEU A 73 -3.69 0.55 -12.24
C LEU A 73 -4.99 0.19 -11.53
N LYS A 74 -6.03 1.03 -11.66
CA LYS A 74 -7.30 0.80 -10.99
C LYS A 74 -8.07 -0.33 -11.65
N GLU A 75 -8.07 -0.40 -12.99
CA GLU A 75 -8.77 -1.45 -13.72
C GLU A 75 -8.18 -2.85 -13.45
N LEU A 76 -6.89 -2.94 -13.11
CA LEU A 76 -6.23 -4.21 -12.79
C LEU A 76 -6.72 -4.86 -11.50
N VAL A 77 -7.19 -4.06 -10.53
CA VAL A 77 -7.44 -4.56 -9.16
C VAL A 77 -8.92 -4.65 -8.80
N VAL A 78 -9.79 -4.02 -9.58
CA VAL A 78 -11.25 -4.02 -9.34
C VAL A 78 -11.77 -5.45 -9.32
N LEU A 79 -12.49 -5.81 -8.26
CA LEU A 79 -13.20 -7.08 -8.16
C LEU A 79 -14.27 -7.19 -9.26
N PRO A 80 -14.18 -8.16 -10.18
CA PRO A 80 -15.22 -8.38 -11.18
C PRO A 80 -16.53 -8.85 -10.53
N ARG A 81 -17.68 -8.45 -11.09
CA ARG A 81 -19.01 -8.63 -10.45
C ARG A 81 -19.37 -10.10 -10.21
N GLU A 82 -18.90 -10.99 -11.05
CA GLU A 82 -19.21 -12.42 -11.04
C GLU A 82 -18.18 -13.26 -10.29
N ILE A 83 -17.11 -12.64 -9.77
CA ILE A 83 -16.03 -13.34 -9.08
C ILE A 83 -16.20 -13.18 -7.57
N ASP A 84 -16.06 -14.29 -6.84
CA ASP A 84 -16.03 -14.28 -5.37
C ASP A 84 -14.80 -13.52 -4.85
N LEU A 85 -14.97 -12.79 -3.75
CA LEU A 85 -13.89 -11.99 -3.17
C LEU A 85 -12.68 -12.85 -2.77
N ASN A 86 -12.89 -14.01 -2.15
CA ASN A 86 -11.79 -14.85 -1.69
C ASN A 86 -11.07 -15.50 -2.88
N GLU A 87 -11.78 -15.88 -3.93
CA GLU A 87 -11.18 -16.33 -5.19
C GLU A 87 -10.29 -15.24 -5.81
N TRP A 88 -10.78 -14.00 -5.85
CA TRP A 88 -10.02 -12.85 -6.36
C TRP A 88 -8.76 -12.59 -5.54
N LEU A 89 -8.89 -12.60 -4.21
CA LEU A 89 -7.77 -12.44 -3.28
C LEU A 89 -6.76 -13.59 -3.41
N ALA A 90 -7.22 -14.83 -3.52
CA ALA A 90 -6.40 -16.02 -3.66
C ALA A 90 -5.55 -15.98 -4.94
N SER A 91 -6.20 -15.72 -6.08
CA SER A 91 -5.58 -15.67 -7.40
C SER A 91 -4.50 -14.58 -7.48
N ASN A 92 -4.83 -13.37 -7.05
CA ASN A 92 -3.89 -12.24 -7.07
C ASN A 92 -2.73 -12.45 -6.09
N THR A 93 -3.01 -12.89 -4.86
CA THR A 93 -1.97 -13.14 -3.85
C THR A 93 -0.99 -14.22 -4.30
N THR A 94 -1.48 -15.28 -4.93
CA THR A 94 -0.63 -16.35 -5.50
C THR A 94 0.24 -15.82 -6.63
N THR A 95 -0.34 -15.00 -7.52
CA THR A 95 0.40 -14.31 -8.59
C THR A 95 1.51 -13.42 -8.00
N PHE A 96 1.20 -12.58 -7.02
CA PHE A 96 2.20 -11.72 -6.38
C PHE A 96 3.30 -12.51 -5.69
N PHE A 97 2.96 -13.58 -4.97
CA PHE A 97 3.95 -14.46 -4.37
C PHE A 97 4.92 -14.99 -5.42
N ASN A 98 4.41 -15.55 -6.52
CA ASN A 98 5.26 -16.11 -7.58
C ASN A 98 6.16 -15.05 -8.23
N LEU A 99 5.62 -13.87 -8.52
CA LEU A 99 6.37 -12.77 -9.15
C LEU A 99 7.43 -12.19 -8.21
N ILE A 100 7.12 -12.01 -6.93
CA ILE A 100 8.08 -11.50 -5.93
C ILE A 100 9.16 -12.54 -5.64
N ASN A 101 8.80 -13.83 -5.57
CA ASN A 101 9.76 -14.92 -5.42
C ASN A 101 10.73 -14.99 -6.62
N LEU A 102 10.19 -14.87 -7.84
CA LEU A 102 11.00 -14.79 -9.05
C LEU A 102 11.92 -13.56 -9.05
N GLN A 103 11.40 -12.38 -8.73
CA GLN A 103 12.17 -11.15 -8.67
C GLN A 103 13.30 -11.23 -7.65
N TYR A 104 13.03 -11.75 -6.44
CA TYR A 104 14.05 -11.94 -5.42
C TYR A 104 15.12 -12.95 -5.85
N SER A 105 14.72 -14.03 -6.53
CA SER A 105 15.65 -15.06 -7.00
C SER A 105 16.76 -14.48 -7.89
N THR A 106 16.45 -13.47 -8.71
CA THR A 106 17.42 -12.80 -9.59
C THR A 106 18.54 -12.05 -8.85
N ILE A 107 18.31 -11.64 -7.59
CA ILE A 107 19.29 -10.89 -6.79
C ILE A 107 19.80 -11.67 -5.57
N SER A 108 19.31 -12.90 -5.38
CA SER A 108 19.52 -13.68 -4.15
C SER A 108 21.00 -13.90 -3.81
N GLU A 109 21.87 -13.97 -4.82
CA GLU A 109 23.32 -14.08 -4.64
C GLU A 109 23.97 -12.85 -4.00
N PHE A 110 23.36 -11.66 -4.14
CA PHE A 110 23.84 -10.40 -3.58
C PHE A 110 23.26 -10.12 -2.18
N CYS A 111 22.15 -10.76 -1.83
CA CYS A 111 21.50 -10.68 -0.53
C CYS A 111 22.07 -11.74 0.42
N THR A 112 23.14 -11.40 1.14
CA THR A 112 23.85 -12.34 2.02
C THR A 112 23.75 -11.92 3.49
N GLY A 113 24.16 -12.81 4.40
CA GLY A 113 24.26 -12.48 5.83
C GLY A 113 25.26 -11.35 6.11
N ASP A 114 26.24 -11.14 5.23
CA ASP A 114 27.26 -10.10 5.38
C ASP A 114 26.77 -8.75 4.84
N THR A 115 26.10 -8.75 3.68
CA THR A 115 25.54 -7.52 3.09
C THR A 115 24.29 -7.06 3.83
N CYS A 116 23.46 -8.00 4.27
CA CYS A 116 22.14 -7.75 4.85
C CYS A 116 21.97 -8.45 6.20
N GLN A 117 22.72 -8.01 7.21
CA GLN A 117 22.72 -8.57 8.58
C GLN A 117 21.36 -8.47 9.30
N ALA A 118 20.43 -7.68 8.77
CA ALA A 118 19.06 -7.60 9.24
C ALA A 118 18.12 -7.36 8.07
N MET A 119 16.91 -7.92 8.15
CA MET A 119 15.82 -7.59 7.23
C MET A 119 15.38 -6.13 7.44
N THR A 120 15.78 -5.23 6.55
CA THR A 120 15.56 -3.79 6.71
C THR A 120 15.10 -3.15 5.41
N ALA A 121 14.29 -2.10 5.55
CA ALA A 121 13.96 -1.18 4.48
C ALA A 121 13.86 0.23 5.06
N CYS A 122 14.54 1.19 4.45
CA CYS A 122 14.73 2.53 5.01
C CYS A 122 15.24 2.45 6.47
N ASN A 123 14.52 3.09 7.40
CA ASN A 123 14.87 3.11 8.83
C ASN A 123 14.14 2.02 9.64
N THR A 124 13.45 1.08 8.96
CA THR A 124 12.61 0.06 9.59
C THR A 124 13.31 -1.31 9.57
N ILE A 125 13.29 -1.99 10.71
CA ILE A 125 13.75 -3.38 10.84
C ILE A 125 12.54 -4.30 10.97
N TYR A 126 12.44 -5.28 10.07
CA TYR A 126 11.41 -6.30 10.10
C TYR A 126 11.85 -7.49 10.96
N TYR A 127 10.94 -7.96 11.81
CA TYR A 127 11.17 -9.10 12.69
C TYR A 127 10.30 -10.27 12.25
N TRP A 128 10.86 -11.48 12.36
CA TRP A 128 10.11 -12.70 12.12
C TRP A 128 9.39 -13.14 13.40
N TYR A 129 8.19 -13.68 13.25
CA TYR A 129 7.42 -14.29 14.33
C TYR A 129 7.21 -15.75 13.96
N ASP A 130 7.76 -16.65 14.77
CA ASP A 130 7.56 -18.08 14.57
C ASP A 130 6.12 -18.52 14.92
N GLU A 131 5.80 -19.79 14.69
CA GLU A 131 4.47 -20.36 14.99
C GLU A 131 4.09 -20.27 16.49
N ARG A 132 5.08 -20.07 17.37
CA ARG A 132 4.88 -19.91 18.82
C ARG A 132 4.79 -18.44 19.24
N GLY A 133 4.84 -17.50 18.28
CA GLY A 133 4.78 -16.05 18.50
C GLY A 133 6.10 -15.45 18.96
N LYS A 134 7.22 -16.19 18.93
CA LYS A 134 8.52 -15.67 19.35
C LYS A 134 9.07 -14.71 18.29
N LYS A 135 9.31 -13.47 18.71
CA LYS A 135 9.95 -12.42 17.91
C LYS A 135 11.45 -12.74 17.74
N THR A 136 11.90 -12.86 16.49
CA THR A 136 13.30 -13.17 16.14
C THR A 136 13.84 -12.15 15.14
N LYS A 137 15.08 -11.70 15.38
CA LYS A 137 15.84 -10.91 14.41
C LYS A 137 16.59 -11.88 13.50
N CYS A 138 16.43 -11.72 12.19
CA CYS A 138 17.06 -12.56 11.18
C CYS A 138 17.84 -11.67 10.21
N THR A 139 18.83 -12.27 9.52
CA THR A 139 19.39 -11.62 8.32
C THR A 139 18.30 -11.48 7.27
N ALA A 140 18.46 -10.56 6.31
CA ALA A 140 17.49 -10.42 5.24
C ALA A 140 17.26 -11.72 4.43
N PRO A 141 18.30 -12.45 3.98
CA PRO A 141 18.06 -13.69 3.23
C PRO A 141 17.32 -14.75 4.05
N GLN A 142 17.66 -14.91 5.34
CA GLN A 142 16.93 -15.82 6.23
C GLN A 142 15.46 -15.43 6.39
N TYR A 143 15.17 -14.13 6.50
CA TYR A 143 13.81 -13.63 6.59
C TYR A 143 13.03 -13.95 5.31
N VAL A 144 13.63 -13.69 4.14
CA VAL A 144 13.01 -13.98 2.85
C VAL A 144 12.75 -15.47 2.70
N ASP A 145 13.70 -16.34 3.09
CA ASP A 145 13.50 -17.80 3.07
C ASP A 145 12.30 -18.24 3.92
N PHE A 146 12.15 -17.67 5.13
CA PHE A 146 10.99 -17.95 5.99
C PHE A 146 9.68 -17.46 5.38
N VAL A 147 9.68 -16.28 4.78
CA VAL A 147 8.50 -15.73 4.08
C VAL A 147 8.13 -16.63 2.91
N MET A 148 9.05 -16.91 2.01
CA MET A 148 8.77 -17.70 0.81
C MET A 148 8.31 -19.11 1.17
N SER A 149 8.95 -19.75 2.15
CA SER A 149 8.56 -21.08 2.62
C SER A 149 7.17 -21.10 3.27
N LEU A 150 6.86 -20.09 4.10
CA LEU A 150 5.55 -19.97 4.73
C LEU A 150 4.46 -19.73 3.69
N VAL A 151 4.67 -18.77 2.80
CA VAL A 151 3.66 -18.42 1.78
C VAL A 151 3.46 -19.60 0.83
N GLN A 152 4.54 -20.25 0.37
CA GLN A 152 4.46 -21.46 -0.45
C GLN A 152 3.60 -22.54 0.23
N LYS A 153 3.87 -22.84 1.51
CA LYS A 153 3.09 -23.82 2.29
C LYS A 153 1.61 -23.46 2.32
N LEU A 154 1.27 -22.18 2.53
CA LEU A 154 -0.12 -21.72 2.61
C LEU A 154 -0.84 -21.79 1.26
N VAL A 155 -0.23 -21.29 0.18
CA VAL A 155 -0.86 -21.23 -1.15
C VAL A 155 -1.02 -22.59 -1.82
N THR A 156 -0.29 -23.61 -1.36
CA THR A 156 -0.43 -25.00 -1.84
C THR A 156 -1.29 -25.89 -0.94
N ASP A 157 -1.76 -25.37 0.20
CA ASP A 157 -2.62 -26.11 1.10
C ASP A 157 -4.07 -26.00 0.63
N GLU A 158 -4.62 -27.10 0.12
CA GLU A 158 -5.99 -27.19 -0.43
C GLU A 158 -7.09 -26.93 0.61
N ASP A 159 -6.78 -27.02 1.91
CA ASP A 159 -7.73 -26.65 2.97
C ASP A 159 -7.75 -25.13 3.23
N ILE A 160 -6.75 -24.40 2.71
CA ILE A 160 -6.63 -22.94 2.82
C ILE A 160 -6.92 -22.25 1.48
N PHE A 161 -6.33 -22.75 0.40
CA PHE A 161 -6.49 -22.32 -0.99
C PHE A 161 -7.16 -23.47 -1.78
N PRO A 162 -8.48 -23.67 -1.63
CA PRO A 162 -9.18 -24.74 -2.31
C PRO A 162 -9.13 -24.56 -3.83
N THR A 163 -8.76 -25.62 -4.57
CA THR A 163 -8.79 -25.61 -6.05
C THR A 163 -9.95 -26.42 -6.63
N LYS A 164 -10.70 -27.14 -5.78
CA LYS A 164 -11.79 -28.02 -6.17
C LYS A 164 -13.14 -27.35 -6.00
N TYR A 165 -14.01 -27.54 -6.99
CA TYR A 165 -15.38 -27.06 -6.95
C TYR A 165 -16.13 -27.58 -5.69
N GLY A 166 -16.88 -26.69 -5.04
CA GLY A 166 -17.67 -27.00 -3.85
C GLY A 166 -16.90 -27.04 -2.54
N LYS A 167 -15.60 -26.69 -2.53
CA LYS A 167 -14.84 -26.42 -1.32
C LYS A 167 -14.86 -24.92 -1.03
N GLU A 168 -15.07 -24.57 0.24
CA GLU A 168 -15.14 -23.18 0.69
C GLU A 168 -13.81 -22.75 1.32
N PHE A 169 -13.49 -21.46 1.20
CA PHE A 169 -12.37 -20.86 1.91
C PHE A 169 -12.59 -20.88 3.44
N PRO A 170 -11.52 -20.96 4.25
CA PRO A 170 -11.66 -20.92 5.70
C PRO A 170 -12.16 -19.53 6.17
N ASN A 171 -12.89 -19.50 7.28
CA ASN A 171 -13.41 -18.25 7.86
C ASN A 171 -12.32 -17.19 8.15
N ALA A 172 -11.08 -17.62 8.36
CA ALA A 172 -9.94 -16.74 8.63
C ALA A 172 -9.12 -16.38 7.38
N PHE A 173 -9.62 -16.68 6.16
CA PHE A 173 -8.86 -16.53 4.92
C PHE A 173 -8.35 -15.11 4.69
N GLU A 174 -9.21 -14.09 4.84
CA GLU A 174 -8.80 -12.69 4.66
C GLU A 174 -7.67 -12.29 5.62
N ALA A 175 -7.68 -12.78 6.87
CA ALA A 175 -6.61 -12.53 7.83
C ALA A 175 -5.29 -13.20 7.40
N LEU A 176 -5.36 -14.37 6.76
CA LEU A 176 -4.19 -15.02 6.17
C LEU A 176 -3.67 -14.23 4.96
N ILE A 177 -4.54 -13.74 4.08
CA ILE A 177 -4.16 -12.89 2.94
C ILE A 177 -3.45 -11.63 3.43
N LYS A 178 -4.01 -10.93 4.44
CA LYS A 178 -3.36 -9.76 5.07
C LYS A 178 -1.96 -10.09 5.57
N LYS A 179 -1.79 -11.24 6.24
CA LYS A 179 -0.49 -11.70 6.72
C LYS A 179 0.48 -11.98 5.58
N ILE A 180 0.04 -12.62 4.50
CA ILE A 180 0.85 -12.90 3.31
C ILE A 180 1.27 -11.59 2.64
N CYS A 181 0.33 -10.71 2.30
CA CYS A 181 0.61 -9.43 1.64
C CYS A 181 1.59 -8.58 2.47
N ARG A 182 1.42 -8.53 3.80
CA ARG A 182 2.38 -7.84 4.66
C ARG A 182 3.80 -8.36 4.51
N TYR A 183 3.99 -9.68 4.52
CA TYR A 183 5.32 -10.26 4.35
C TYR A 183 5.90 -10.04 2.96
N LEU A 184 5.08 -10.16 1.91
CA LEU A 184 5.47 -9.87 0.54
C LEU A 184 5.88 -8.39 0.35
N PHE A 185 5.18 -7.46 1.01
CA PHE A 185 5.56 -6.05 1.05
C PHE A 185 6.95 -5.84 1.65
N HIS A 186 7.29 -6.54 2.74
CA HIS A 186 8.63 -6.44 3.35
C HIS A 186 9.72 -6.82 2.35
N VAL A 187 9.52 -7.88 1.57
CA VAL A 187 10.47 -8.33 0.54
C VAL A 187 10.62 -7.26 -0.55
N LEU A 188 9.52 -6.73 -1.08
CA LEU A 188 9.55 -5.66 -2.07
C LEU A 188 10.27 -4.40 -1.56
N ALA A 189 9.94 -3.95 -0.35
CA ALA A 189 10.57 -2.78 0.25
C ALA A 189 12.09 -2.99 0.44
N HIS A 190 12.50 -4.20 0.81
CA HIS A 190 13.91 -4.56 0.91
C HIS A 190 14.63 -4.56 -0.45
N LEU A 191 13.99 -5.08 -1.51
CA LEU A 191 14.54 -5.05 -2.87
C LEU A 191 14.85 -3.63 -3.35
N PHE A 192 13.90 -2.70 -3.18
CA PHE A 192 14.12 -1.29 -3.53
C PHE A 192 15.19 -0.63 -2.64
N TRP A 193 15.18 -0.93 -1.34
CA TRP A 193 16.09 -0.26 -0.42
C TRP A 193 17.54 -0.75 -0.54
N ALA A 194 17.75 -2.07 -0.55
CA ALA A 194 19.07 -2.66 -0.42
C ALA A 194 19.66 -3.15 -1.76
N HIS A 195 18.81 -3.52 -2.72
CA HIS A 195 19.23 -4.26 -3.92
C HIS A 195 18.82 -3.60 -5.25
N PHE A 196 18.49 -2.31 -5.22
CA PHE A 196 18.06 -1.61 -6.43
C PHE A 196 19.20 -1.43 -7.44
N LYS A 197 20.44 -1.27 -6.97
CA LYS A 197 21.61 -1.16 -7.85
C LYS A 197 21.83 -2.41 -8.68
N GLU A 198 21.74 -3.56 -8.02
CA GLU A 198 21.84 -4.88 -8.64
C GLU A 198 20.66 -5.11 -9.59
N THR A 199 19.45 -4.71 -9.17
CA THR A 199 18.25 -4.76 -10.03
C THR A 199 18.43 -3.97 -11.33
N VAL A 200 19.00 -2.75 -11.25
CA VAL A 200 19.31 -1.92 -12.41
C VAL A 200 20.44 -2.51 -13.26
N ALA A 201 21.48 -3.08 -12.62
CA ALA A 201 22.58 -3.71 -13.34
C ALA A 201 22.14 -4.93 -14.17
N LEU A 202 21.03 -5.58 -13.77
CA LEU A 202 20.38 -6.67 -14.49
C LEU A 202 19.29 -6.20 -15.48
N ASP A 203 19.07 -4.89 -15.60
CA ASP A 203 17.99 -4.27 -16.39
C ASP A 203 16.57 -4.72 -16.00
N LEU A 204 16.36 -4.98 -14.71
CA LEU A 204 15.08 -5.50 -14.17
C LEU A 204 14.23 -4.44 -13.45
N GLN A 205 14.68 -3.19 -13.40
CA GLN A 205 13.97 -2.10 -12.70
C GLN A 205 12.54 -1.89 -13.21
N GLY A 206 12.32 -2.05 -14.52
CA GLY A 206 10.98 -1.93 -15.11
C GLY A 206 10.02 -3.01 -14.60
N HIS A 207 10.50 -4.24 -14.46
CA HIS A 207 9.74 -5.37 -13.92
C HIS A 207 9.41 -5.15 -12.45
N LEU A 208 10.40 -4.75 -11.64
CA LEU A 208 10.21 -4.46 -10.23
C LEU A 208 9.20 -3.32 -10.00
N ASN A 209 9.30 -2.23 -10.77
CA ASN A 209 8.37 -1.10 -10.71
C ASN A 209 6.94 -1.50 -11.05
N THR A 210 6.75 -2.25 -12.15
CA THR A 210 5.44 -2.75 -12.57
C THR A 210 4.82 -3.67 -11.52
N LEU A 211 5.61 -4.62 -10.99
CA LEU A 211 5.18 -5.54 -9.94
C LEU A 211 4.76 -4.77 -8.68
N TYR A 212 5.59 -3.83 -8.23
CA TYR A 212 5.32 -3.04 -7.03
C TYR A 212 4.07 -2.16 -7.17
N ALA A 213 3.94 -1.45 -8.29
CA ALA A 213 2.80 -0.57 -8.52
C ALA A 213 1.48 -1.36 -8.53
N HIS A 214 1.45 -2.51 -9.21
CA HIS A 214 0.29 -3.40 -9.19
C HIS A 214 -0.01 -3.92 -7.77
N PHE A 215 1.03 -4.39 -7.07
CA PHE A 215 0.89 -4.91 -5.71
C PHE A 215 0.35 -3.86 -4.73
N ILE A 216 0.90 -2.65 -4.72
CA ILE A 216 0.52 -1.63 -3.74
C ILE A 216 -0.90 -1.09 -3.99
N VAL A 217 -1.31 -1.00 -5.25
CA VAL A 217 -2.69 -0.61 -5.59
C VAL A 217 -3.67 -1.71 -5.16
N PHE A 218 -3.34 -2.99 -5.38
CA PHE A 218 -4.15 -4.10 -4.90
C PHE A 218 -4.27 -4.13 -3.37
N VAL A 219 -3.16 -3.94 -2.67
CA VAL A 219 -3.12 -3.85 -1.20
C VAL A 219 -3.99 -2.71 -0.68
N ARG A 220 -3.97 -1.54 -1.34
CA ARG A 220 -4.78 -0.37 -0.97
C ARG A 220 -6.27 -0.60 -1.24
N GLU A 221 -6.62 -1.18 -2.39
CA GLU A 221 -8.02 -1.47 -2.78
C GLU A 221 -8.74 -2.36 -1.74
N PHE A 222 -8.06 -3.41 -1.28
CA PHE A 222 -8.64 -4.39 -0.35
C PHE A 222 -8.19 -4.21 1.11
N ASN A 223 -7.50 -3.10 1.43
CA ASN A 223 -6.98 -2.79 2.77
C ASN A 223 -6.20 -3.96 3.41
N LEU A 224 -5.25 -4.51 2.66
CA LEU A 224 -4.56 -5.76 3.02
C LEU A 224 -3.34 -5.56 3.93
N VAL A 225 -2.81 -4.33 4.01
CA VAL A 225 -1.68 -3.97 4.87
C VAL A 225 -1.97 -2.61 5.50
N ASP A 226 -1.62 -2.46 6.79
CA ASP A 226 -1.81 -1.18 7.49
C ASP A 226 -1.05 -0.05 6.75
N PRO A 227 -1.71 1.07 6.40
CA PRO A 227 -1.05 2.21 5.76
C PRO A 227 0.18 2.73 6.51
N LYS A 228 0.25 2.55 7.84
CA LYS A 228 1.43 2.92 8.64
C LYS A 228 2.65 2.03 8.37
N GLU A 229 2.43 0.81 7.88
CA GLU A 229 3.52 -0.09 7.48
C GLU A 229 3.98 0.24 6.06
N THR A 230 3.07 0.59 5.16
CA THR A 230 3.41 0.90 3.77
C THR A 230 4.01 2.30 3.56
N CYS A 231 3.82 3.22 4.52
CA CYS A 231 4.20 4.62 4.37
C CYS A 231 5.71 4.87 4.15
N ILE A 232 6.57 3.92 4.53
CA ILE A 232 8.01 4.02 4.28
C ILE A 232 8.38 4.07 2.78
N MET A 233 7.45 3.66 1.93
CA MET A 233 7.57 3.63 0.47
C MET A 233 6.53 4.54 -0.22
N ASP A 234 5.89 5.47 0.51
CA ASP A 234 4.87 6.35 -0.07
C ASP A 234 5.46 7.27 -1.15
N ASP A 235 6.70 7.74 -0.98
CA ASP A 235 7.40 8.54 -1.99
C ASP A 235 7.52 7.83 -3.34
N LEU A 236 7.86 6.54 -3.34
CA LEU A 236 7.87 5.71 -4.54
C LEU A 236 6.45 5.44 -5.04
N SER A 237 5.53 5.12 -4.12
CA SER A 237 4.14 4.79 -4.46
C SER A 237 3.44 5.94 -5.17
N GLU A 238 3.64 7.17 -4.72
CA GLU A 238 3.08 8.37 -5.33
C GLU A 238 3.58 8.57 -6.76
N ILE A 239 4.86 8.31 -7.02
CA ILE A 239 5.46 8.45 -8.34
C ILE A 239 4.98 7.33 -9.28
N LEU A 240 5.07 6.07 -8.83
CA LEU A 240 4.76 4.92 -9.70
C LEU A 240 3.26 4.75 -9.95
N CYS A 241 2.41 5.17 -9.01
CA CYS A 241 0.95 5.06 -9.12
C CYS A 241 0.29 6.33 -9.67
N ALA A 242 1.06 7.37 -9.99
CA ALA A 242 0.52 8.54 -10.66
C ALA A 242 -0.10 8.13 -12.01
N PRO A 243 -1.31 8.62 -12.33
CA PRO A 243 -1.91 8.39 -13.65
C PRO A 243 -0.94 8.82 -14.73
N ALA A 244 -0.79 8.01 -15.79
CA ALA A 244 -0.01 8.41 -16.93
C ALA A 244 -0.53 9.77 -17.46
N PRO A 245 0.33 10.74 -17.77
CA PRO A 245 -0.12 12.00 -18.33
C PRO A 245 -0.94 11.71 -19.59
N PRO A 246 -2.05 12.45 -19.81
CA PRO A 246 -2.93 12.20 -20.95
C PRO A 246 -2.11 12.27 -22.24
N ALA A 247 -2.29 11.28 -23.11
CA ALA A 247 -1.63 11.25 -24.40
C ALA A 247 -1.84 12.61 -25.12
N PRO A 248 -0.81 13.19 -25.75
CA PRO A 248 -0.96 14.44 -26.46
C PRO A 248 -2.08 14.29 -27.48
N ALA A 249 -3.07 15.19 -27.41
CA ALA A 249 -4.20 15.19 -28.33
C ALA A 249 -3.68 15.15 -29.76
N ALA A 250 -4.10 14.15 -30.53
CA ALA A 250 -3.75 14.05 -31.94
C ALA A 250 -4.12 15.37 -32.63
N PRO A 251 -3.25 15.95 -33.46
CA PRO A 251 -3.57 17.18 -34.16
C PRO A 251 -4.85 16.97 -34.96
N SER A 252 -5.89 17.74 -34.64
CA SER A 252 -7.15 17.75 -35.36
C SER A 252 -6.86 18.03 -36.83
N SER A 253 -7.12 17.06 -37.69
CA SER A 253 -7.05 17.25 -39.14
C SER A 253 -7.99 18.38 -39.54
N PRO A 254 -7.54 19.36 -40.34
CA PRO A 254 -8.41 20.43 -40.81
C PRO A 254 -9.52 19.81 -41.67
N THR A 255 -10.75 20.08 -41.27
CA THR A 255 -11.97 19.66 -41.97
C THR A 255 -11.92 20.18 -43.40
N SER A 256 -11.82 19.28 -44.38
CA SER A 256 -11.95 19.62 -45.79
C SER A 256 -13.38 20.11 -46.04
N ALA A 257 -13.49 21.35 -46.54
CA ALA A 257 -14.76 21.95 -46.93
C ALA A 257 -15.44 21.13 -48.05
N PRO A 258 -16.78 21.03 -48.08
CA PRO A 258 -17.48 20.30 -49.13
C PRO A 258 -17.48 21.11 -50.43
N SER A 259 -17.04 20.49 -51.52
CA SER A 259 -17.15 21.00 -52.88
C SER A 259 -18.64 21.11 -53.29
N PRO A 260 -19.05 22.18 -54.01
CA PRO A 260 -20.43 22.30 -54.47
C PRO A 260 -20.70 21.34 -55.64
N SER A 261 -21.79 20.59 -55.51
CA SER A 261 -22.36 19.71 -56.52
C SER A 261 -22.87 20.47 -57.74
N SER A 262 -22.43 20.08 -58.94
CA SER A 262 -23.00 20.52 -60.22
C SER A 262 -24.33 19.80 -60.49
N HIS A 263 -25.43 20.57 -60.52
CA HIS A 263 -26.72 20.12 -61.07
C HIS A 263 -26.62 20.05 -62.60
N ASN A 264 -26.76 18.85 -63.18
CA ASN A 264 -27.07 18.70 -64.59
C ASN A 264 -28.58 18.41 -64.75
N HIS A 265 -29.26 19.37 -65.36
CA HIS A 265 -30.67 19.33 -65.74
C HIS A 265 -30.82 18.47 -67.01
N VAL A 266 -31.52 17.34 -66.91
CA VAL A 266 -32.03 16.59 -68.07
C VAL A 266 -33.29 17.33 -68.55
N THR A 267 -33.29 17.77 -69.80
CA THR A 267 -34.48 18.29 -70.49
C THR A 267 -34.90 17.26 -71.53
N GLU A 268 -36.12 16.72 -71.40
CA GLU A 268 -36.77 15.93 -72.44
C GLU A 268 -37.04 16.81 -73.67
N ARG A 269 -36.71 16.29 -74.86
CA ARG A 269 -37.48 16.40 -76.11
C ARG A 269 -36.92 15.46 -77.17
#